data_AF-A0A0R1GT73-F1
#
_entry.id   AF-A0A0R1GT73-F1
#
_cell.length_a   1.000
_cell.length_b   1.000
_cell.length_c   1.000
_cell.angle_alpha   90.00
_cell.angle_beta   90.00
_cell.angle_gamma   90.00
#
_symmetry.space_group_name_H-M   'P 1'
#
loop_
_entity.id
_entity.type
_entity.pdbx_description
1 polymer ?
#
loop_
_entity_poly.entity_id
_entity_poly.type
_entity_poly.pdbx_seq_one_letter_code
_entity_poly.pdbx_strand_id
1 'polypeptide(L)'
;MAKQRHPLGDVLYKARLVLADGASHAEVLKNLDIPGWYLIELEHNHITHPNPDLLTLIFQCYGLNNDQVAALQRMPDLTTALFELTLTTELKLAANHHETLDWPDSATFAAEHGIVKMRDPRDVNSYADILRCIRLNAEWCPIHTASLIYGVSPMAYWQMEAAQIPVSNAAIAVLAERLRTDNLQPFLEAENLSAAVSAQLRDHPENLPS
;
A
#
# COMPACT_ATOMS: atom_id res chain seq x y z
N MET A 1 -37.32 -5.22 6.07
CA MET A 1 -36.24 -4.55 6.83
C MET A 1 -35.73 -3.40 6.00
N ALA A 2 -35.81 -2.16 6.50
CA ALA A 2 -35.27 -1.01 5.77
C ALA A 2 -33.74 -1.16 5.70
N LYS A 3 -33.17 -1.18 4.48
CA LYS A 3 -31.72 -1.12 4.29
C LYS A 3 -31.23 0.18 4.94
N GLN A 4 -30.40 0.07 5.97
CA GLN A 4 -29.77 1.20 6.62
C GLN A 4 -29.00 1.99 5.56
N ARG A 5 -29.31 3.28 5.45
CA ARG A 5 -28.65 4.20 4.51
C ARG A 5 -27.96 5.28 5.32
N HIS A 6 -26.66 5.43 5.14
CA HIS A 6 -25.91 6.53 5.74
C HIS A 6 -26.38 7.86 5.13
N PRO A 7 -26.64 8.89 5.95
CA PRO A 7 -26.94 10.22 5.44
C PRO A 7 -25.69 10.82 4.77
N LEU A 8 -25.89 11.79 3.89
CA LEU A 8 -24.80 12.38 3.11
C LEU A 8 -23.72 13.00 4.00
N GLY A 9 -24.11 13.65 5.09
CA GLY A 9 -23.18 14.27 6.04
C GLY A 9 -22.25 13.25 6.70
N ASP A 10 -22.75 12.06 7.05
CA ASP A 10 -21.92 11.00 7.62
C ASP A 10 -20.86 10.50 6.62
N VAL A 11 -21.26 10.37 5.35
CA VAL A 11 -20.34 10.01 4.25
C VAL A 11 -19.27 11.08 4.07
N LEU A 12 -19.63 12.35 4.04
CA LEU A 12 -18.69 13.46 3.89
C LEU A 12 -17.74 13.57 5.08
N TYR A 13 -18.26 13.46 6.30
CA TYR A 13 -17.46 13.49 7.53
C TYR A 13 -16.43 12.37 7.54
N LYS A 14 -16.87 11.13 7.24
CA LYS A 14 -15.96 9.98 7.19
C LYS A 14 -14.98 10.05 6.04
N ALA A 15 -15.40 10.54 4.87
CA ALA A 15 -14.50 10.78 3.74
C ALA A 15 -13.41 11.79 4.12
N ARG A 16 -13.73 12.87 4.83
CA ARG A 16 -12.71 13.82 5.29
C ARG A 16 -11.72 13.20 6.27
N LEU A 17 -12.19 12.39 7.21
CA LEU A 17 -11.32 11.71 8.16
C LEU A 17 -10.41 10.66 7.52
N VAL A 18 -10.92 9.92 6.53
CA VAL A 18 -10.19 8.77 5.94
C VAL A 18 -9.43 9.15 4.66
N LEU A 19 -10.09 9.83 3.73
CA LEU A 19 -9.54 10.15 2.40
C LEU A 19 -8.72 11.45 2.41
N ALA A 20 -9.03 12.38 3.31
CA ALA A 20 -8.31 13.64 3.47
C ALA A 20 -7.51 13.73 4.77
N ASP A 21 -7.24 12.59 5.42
CA ASP A 21 -6.41 12.49 6.65
C ASP A 21 -6.80 13.50 7.75
N GLY A 22 -8.12 13.73 7.91
CA GLY A 22 -8.63 14.64 8.93
C GLY A 22 -8.38 16.12 8.66
N ALA A 23 -8.04 16.50 7.42
CA ALA A 23 -7.89 17.89 7.00
C ALA A 23 -9.05 18.78 7.46
N SER A 24 -8.75 20.04 7.72
CA SER A 24 -9.78 21.03 8.05
C SER A 24 -10.68 21.30 6.83
N HIS A 25 -11.91 21.75 7.08
CA HIS A 25 -12.85 22.08 6.00
C HIS A 25 -12.30 23.12 5.03
N ALA A 26 -11.49 24.06 5.51
CA ALA A 26 -10.84 25.07 4.67
C ALA A 26 -9.73 24.48 3.79
N GLU A 27 -8.98 23.49 4.29
CA GLU A 27 -7.94 22.81 3.52
C GLU A 27 -8.54 21.94 2.41
N VAL A 28 -9.62 21.21 2.70
CA VAL A 28 -10.36 20.42 1.70
C VAL A 28 -10.84 21.31 0.54
N LEU A 29 -11.29 22.52 0.85
CA LEU A 29 -11.89 23.45 -0.12
C LEU A 29 -10.91 24.50 -0.66
N LYS A 30 -9.61 24.41 -0.36
CA LYS A 30 -8.62 25.49 -0.60
C LYS A 30 -8.58 26.03 -2.04
N ASN A 31 -8.93 25.20 -3.02
CA ASN A 31 -8.91 25.54 -4.45
C ASN A 31 -10.31 25.74 -5.04
N LEU A 32 -11.35 25.70 -4.21
CA LEU A 32 -12.73 25.90 -4.60
C LEU A 32 -13.20 27.24 -4.03
N ASP A 33 -14.02 27.97 -4.80
CA ASP A 33 -14.73 29.15 -4.31
C ASP A 33 -15.95 28.74 -3.48
N ILE A 34 -15.74 27.85 -2.50
CA ILE A 34 -16.75 27.32 -1.60
C ILE A 34 -16.31 27.63 -0.16
N PRO A 35 -17.15 28.30 0.65
CA PRO A 35 -16.77 28.65 1.99
C PRO A 35 -16.78 27.41 2.92
N GLY A 36 -15.80 27.34 3.83
CA GLY A 36 -15.64 26.22 4.78
C GLY A 36 -16.89 25.88 5.60
N TRP A 37 -17.70 26.89 5.95
CA TRP A 37 -18.97 26.67 6.66
C TRP A 37 -19.95 25.80 5.87
N TYR A 38 -19.92 25.85 4.53
CA TYR A 38 -20.84 25.07 3.71
C TYR A 38 -20.61 23.57 3.89
N LEU A 39 -19.34 23.14 3.88
CA LEU A 39 -18.99 21.74 4.12
C LEU A 39 -19.29 21.31 5.58
N ILE A 40 -19.09 22.20 6.55
CA ILE A 40 -19.47 21.95 7.95
C ILE A 40 -20.97 21.67 8.07
N GLU A 41 -21.81 22.51 7.45
CA GLU A 41 -23.26 22.36 7.50
C GLU A 41 -23.75 21.13 6.70
N LEU A 42 -23.02 20.72 5.66
CA LEU A 42 -23.27 19.46 4.96
C LEU A 42 -22.95 18.25 5.83
N GLU A 43 -21.79 18.23 6.50
CA GLU A 43 -21.37 17.15 7.40
C GLU A 43 -22.37 16.96 8.56
N HIS A 44 -22.94 18.04 9.08
CA HIS A 44 -23.99 17.99 10.11
C HIS A 44 -25.40 17.69 9.58
N ASN A 45 -25.55 17.47 8.26
CA ASN A 45 -26.85 17.25 7.60
C ASN A 45 -27.86 18.41 7.77
N HIS A 46 -27.39 19.64 7.98
CA HIS A 46 -28.26 20.82 8.15
C HIS A 46 -28.79 21.36 6.81
N ILE A 47 -28.11 21.06 5.70
CA ILE A 47 -28.54 21.46 4.36
C ILE A 47 -29.39 20.33 3.74
N THR A 48 -30.70 20.56 3.68
CA THR A 48 -31.65 19.57 3.15
C THR A 48 -31.60 19.42 1.63
N HIS A 49 -31.29 20.51 0.91
CA HIS A 49 -31.23 20.55 -0.56
C HIS A 49 -29.90 21.15 -1.02
N PRO A 50 -28.82 20.37 -0.97
CA PRO A 50 -27.50 20.84 -1.38
C PRO A 50 -27.45 21.10 -2.89
N ASN A 51 -26.63 22.08 -3.30
CA ASN A 51 -26.44 22.38 -4.71
C ASN A 51 -25.65 21.22 -5.36
N PRO A 52 -26.17 20.58 -6.42
CA PRO A 52 -25.55 19.39 -7.02
C PRO A 52 -24.18 19.69 -7.68
N ASP A 53 -23.97 20.89 -8.19
CA ASP A 53 -22.69 21.29 -8.80
C ASP A 53 -21.62 21.44 -7.72
N LEU A 54 -21.97 22.09 -6.60
CA LEU A 54 -21.07 22.23 -5.45
C LEU A 54 -20.76 20.86 -4.83
N LEU A 55 -21.76 19.98 -4.70
CA LEU A 55 -21.53 18.62 -4.22
C LEU A 55 -20.56 17.85 -5.10
N THR A 56 -20.69 17.97 -6.42
CA THR A 56 -19.79 17.29 -7.35
C THR A 56 -18.34 17.76 -7.15
N LEU A 57 -18.12 19.06 -7.00
CA LEU A 57 -16.80 19.62 -6.71
C LEU A 57 -16.26 19.14 -5.35
N ILE A 58 -17.11 19.09 -4.32
CA ILE A 58 -16.74 18.59 -2.99
C ILE A 58 -16.37 17.10 -3.04
N PHE A 59 -17.12 16.28 -3.77
CA PHE A 59 -16.80 14.85 -3.92
C PHE A 59 -15.46 14.65 -4.63
N GLN A 60 -15.15 15.48 -5.63
CA GLN A 60 -13.87 15.45 -6.33
C GLN A 60 -12.69 15.80 -5.42
N CYS A 61 -12.86 16.67 -4.41
CA CYS A 61 -11.82 16.91 -3.40
C CYS A 61 -11.43 15.63 -2.64
N TYR A 62 -12.32 14.65 -2.57
CA TYR A 62 -12.08 13.34 -1.96
C TYR A 62 -11.77 12.24 -2.99
N GLY A 63 -11.63 12.57 -4.28
CA GLY A 63 -11.46 11.58 -5.34
C GLY A 63 -12.69 10.71 -5.59
N LEU A 64 -13.88 11.17 -5.18
CA LEU A 64 -15.14 10.45 -5.33
C LEU A 64 -16.01 11.04 -6.44
N ASN A 65 -16.85 10.19 -7.03
CA ASN A 65 -17.95 10.59 -7.91
C ASN A 65 -19.33 10.31 -7.27
N ASN A 66 -20.39 10.81 -7.90
CA ASN A 66 -21.77 10.66 -7.42
C ASN A 66 -22.20 9.19 -7.21
N ASP A 67 -21.79 8.29 -8.10
CA ASP A 67 -22.14 6.87 -8.01
C ASP A 67 -21.44 6.18 -6.84
N GLN A 68 -20.16 6.50 -6.61
CA GLN A 68 -19.38 6.01 -5.46
C GLN A 68 -19.99 6.50 -4.15
N VAL A 69 -20.36 7.78 -4.06
CA VAL A 69 -21.05 8.31 -2.87
C VAL A 69 -22.39 7.61 -2.65
N ALA A 70 -23.17 7.40 -3.71
CA ALA A 70 -24.44 6.68 -3.61
C ALA A 70 -24.26 5.21 -3.19
N ALA A 71 -23.17 4.55 -3.61
CA ALA A 71 -22.81 3.21 -3.16
C ALA A 71 -22.42 3.21 -1.68
N LEU A 72 -21.54 4.12 -1.26
CA LEU A 72 -21.10 4.29 0.12
C LEU A 72 -22.27 4.53 1.08
N GLN A 73 -23.26 5.32 0.67
CA GLN A 73 -24.48 5.54 1.46
C GLN A 73 -25.24 4.24 1.76
N ARG A 74 -25.07 3.18 0.97
CA ARG A 74 -25.77 1.89 1.13
C ARG A 74 -24.89 0.80 1.76
N MET A 75 -23.62 1.10 2.03
CA MET A 75 -22.70 0.14 2.63
C MET A 75 -23.06 -0.10 4.10
N PRO A 76 -22.87 -1.32 4.61
CA PRO A 76 -23.12 -1.63 6.02
C PRO A 76 -22.04 -1.04 6.95
N ASP A 77 -20.79 -0.94 6.47
CA ASP A 77 -19.69 -0.28 7.18
C ASP A 77 -19.00 0.72 6.24
N LEU A 78 -19.27 1.99 6.50
CA LEU A 78 -18.75 3.11 5.75
C LEU A 78 -17.23 3.29 5.93
N THR A 79 -16.69 2.97 7.10
CA THR A 79 -15.25 3.18 7.38
C THR A 79 -14.44 2.16 6.58
N THR A 80 -14.80 0.89 6.67
CA THR A 80 -14.16 -0.19 5.90
C THR A 80 -14.26 0.05 4.39
N ALA A 81 -15.44 0.44 3.90
CA ALA A 81 -15.63 0.71 2.47
C ALA A 81 -14.77 1.88 1.94
N LEU A 82 -14.55 2.92 2.75
CA LEU A 82 -13.67 4.03 2.39
C LEU A 82 -12.19 3.62 2.37
N PHE A 83 -11.75 2.78 3.31
CA PHE A 83 -10.40 2.19 3.30
C PHE A 83 -10.17 1.25 2.11
N GLU A 84 -11.17 0.46 1.72
CA GLU A 84 -11.06 -0.38 0.53
C GLU A 84 -10.93 0.46 -0.75
N LEU A 85 -11.60 1.62 -0.81
CA LEU A 85 -11.47 2.57 -1.92
C LEU A 85 -10.08 3.19 -1.98
N THR A 86 -9.47 3.58 -0.86
CA THR A 86 -8.08 4.09 -0.86
C THR A 86 -7.13 3.00 -1.33
N LEU A 87 -7.22 1.79 -0.79
CA LEU A 87 -6.38 0.67 -1.20
C LEU A 87 -6.54 0.35 -2.68
N THR A 88 -7.77 0.30 -3.19
CA THR A 88 -8.03 0.05 -4.61
C THR A 88 -7.51 1.18 -5.50
N THR A 89 -7.60 2.42 -5.04
CA THR A 89 -7.11 3.59 -5.78
C THR A 89 -5.60 3.64 -5.79
N GLU A 90 -4.94 3.33 -4.69
CA GLU A 90 -3.48 3.16 -4.60
C GLU A 90 -2.99 2.00 -5.44
N LEU A 91 -3.68 0.85 -5.43
CA LEU A 91 -3.36 -0.27 -6.30
C LEU A 91 -3.56 0.07 -7.78
N LYS A 92 -4.61 0.85 -8.12
CA LYS A 92 -4.84 1.34 -9.49
C LYS A 92 -3.86 2.44 -9.89
N LEU A 93 -3.44 3.31 -8.99
CA LEU A 93 -2.39 4.31 -9.23
C LEU A 93 -1.04 3.62 -9.40
N ALA A 94 -0.73 2.62 -8.59
CA ALA A 94 0.42 1.74 -8.76
C ALA A 94 0.36 0.98 -10.09
N ALA A 95 -0.85 0.55 -10.51
CA ALA A 95 -1.07 -0.06 -11.81
C ALA A 95 -1.10 0.94 -12.99
N ASN A 96 -1.40 2.22 -12.77
CA ASN A 96 -1.41 3.23 -13.82
C ASN A 96 -0.06 3.97 -13.92
N HIS A 97 0.78 3.89 -12.90
CA HIS A 97 2.21 4.23 -12.97
C HIS A 97 3.03 3.13 -13.68
N HIS A 98 2.37 2.21 -14.39
CA HIS A 98 2.95 1.31 -15.40
C HIS A 98 3.46 2.03 -16.67
N GLU A 99 3.90 3.29 -16.58
CA GLU A 99 4.94 3.76 -17.49
C GLU A 99 6.24 3.06 -17.09
N THR A 100 6.35 1.80 -17.54
CA THR A 100 7.56 1.08 -17.95
C THR A 100 8.89 1.68 -17.49
N LEU A 101 9.13 1.77 -16.18
CA LEU A 101 10.49 1.73 -15.70
C LEU A 101 10.94 0.28 -15.84
N ASP A 102 11.68 0.02 -16.90
CA ASP A 102 12.41 -1.23 -17.08
C ASP A 102 13.52 -1.23 -16.00
N TRP A 103 13.17 -1.75 -14.83
CA TRP A 103 14.08 -1.77 -13.70
C TRP A 103 15.28 -2.64 -14.09
N PRO A 104 16.51 -2.14 -13.93
CA PRO A 104 17.69 -2.96 -14.19
C PRO A 104 17.63 -4.24 -13.36
N ASP A 105 18.14 -5.34 -13.89
CA ASP A 105 18.15 -6.61 -13.18
C ASP A 105 18.95 -6.49 -11.86
N SER A 106 18.25 -6.60 -10.74
CA SER A 106 18.84 -6.42 -9.41
C SER A 106 19.80 -7.56 -9.05
N ALA A 107 19.68 -8.74 -9.66
CA ALA A 107 20.60 -9.87 -9.44
C ALA A 107 21.94 -9.63 -10.15
N THR A 108 21.88 -9.17 -11.39
CA THR A 108 23.05 -8.81 -12.21
C THR A 108 23.78 -7.65 -11.57
N PHE A 109 23.06 -6.60 -11.15
CA PHE A 109 23.67 -5.47 -10.45
C PHE A 109 24.35 -5.91 -9.15
N ALA A 110 23.69 -6.73 -8.32
CA ALA A 110 24.28 -7.21 -7.07
C ALA A 110 25.52 -8.09 -7.30
N ALA A 111 25.53 -8.91 -8.35
CA ALA A 111 26.68 -9.74 -8.72
C ALA A 111 27.88 -8.89 -9.18
N GLU A 112 27.65 -7.80 -9.90
CA GLU A 112 28.70 -6.92 -10.43
C GLU A 112 29.22 -5.91 -9.40
N HIS A 113 28.35 -5.42 -8.51
CA HIS A 113 28.64 -4.25 -7.68
C HIS A 113 28.50 -4.47 -6.17
N GLY A 114 28.00 -5.62 -5.70
CA GLY A 114 27.60 -5.88 -4.29
C GLY A 114 28.35 -5.07 -3.23
N ILE A 115 27.68 -4.03 -2.69
CA ILE A 115 28.32 -3.01 -1.84
C ILE A 115 28.17 -3.32 -0.34
N VAL A 116 27.06 -3.96 0.06
CA VAL A 116 26.77 -4.22 1.47
C VAL A 116 27.50 -5.47 1.96
N LYS A 117 28.55 -5.26 2.76
CA LYS A 117 29.29 -6.36 3.41
C LYS A 117 28.44 -7.02 4.49
N MET A 118 28.48 -8.34 4.55
CA MET A 118 27.87 -9.12 5.61
C MET A 118 28.58 -8.88 6.94
N ARG A 119 27.82 -8.92 8.04
CA ARG A 119 28.34 -8.65 9.38
C ARG A 119 28.96 -9.90 10.01
N ASP A 120 28.43 -11.09 9.72
CA ASP A 120 28.95 -12.36 10.20
C ASP A 120 29.69 -13.12 9.08
N PRO A 121 30.91 -13.65 9.32
CA PRO A 121 31.63 -14.48 8.35
C PRO A 121 30.95 -15.82 8.02
N ARG A 122 29.94 -16.25 8.78
CA ARG A 122 29.13 -17.44 8.49
C ARG A 122 27.98 -17.17 7.54
N ASP A 123 27.60 -15.91 7.36
CA ASP A 123 26.54 -15.53 6.44
C ASP A 123 27.02 -15.78 5.00
N VAL A 124 26.28 -16.61 4.26
CA VAL A 124 26.48 -16.88 2.84
C VAL A 124 25.57 -15.99 1.99
N ASN A 125 24.42 -15.59 2.54
CA ASN A 125 23.41 -14.73 1.89
C ASN A 125 23.15 -13.46 2.70
N SER A 126 22.76 -12.39 2.03
CA SER A 126 22.31 -11.15 2.66
C SER A 126 20.78 -11.08 2.72
N TYR A 127 20.26 -10.15 3.51
CA TYR A 127 18.84 -9.80 3.44
C TYR A 127 18.39 -9.36 2.04
N ALA A 128 19.28 -8.76 1.24
CA ALA A 128 18.99 -8.40 -0.15
C ALA A 128 18.79 -9.66 -1.02
N ASP A 129 19.57 -10.71 -0.78
CA ASP A 129 19.43 -11.99 -1.48
C ASP A 129 18.14 -12.70 -1.07
N ILE A 130 17.75 -12.62 0.21
CA ILE A 130 16.46 -13.13 0.70
C ILE A 130 15.29 -12.42 0.03
N LEU A 131 15.29 -11.07 -0.01
CA LEU A 131 14.27 -10.28 -0.71
C LEU A 131 14.14 -10.71 -2.17
N ARG A 132 15.27 -10.76 -2.87
CA ARG A 132 15.33 -11.08 -4.29
C ARG A 132 14.85 -12.51 -4.56
N CYS A 133 15.26 -13.47 -3.72
CA CYS A 133 14.85 -14.86 -3.84
C CYS A 133 13.34 -15.01 -3.65
N ILE A 134 12.75 -14.36 -2.66
CA ILE A 134 11.30 -14.39 -2.44
C ILE A 134 10.58 -13.80 -3.64
N ARG A 135 10.97 -12.61 -4.10
CA ARG A 135 10.31 -11.94 -5.22
C ARG A 135 10.37 -12.76 -6.51
N LEU A 136 11.55 -13.26 -6.89
CA LEU A 136 11.75 -13.94 -8.17
C LEU A 136 11.28 -15.40 -8.15
N ASN A 137 11.49 -16.12 -7.05
CA ASN A 137 11.30 -17.57 -7.04
C ASN A 137 10.01 -18.01 -6.33
N ALA A 138 9.50 -17.22 -5.37
CA ALA A 138 8.29 -17.57 -4.63
C ALA A 138 7.06 -16.80 -5.13
N GLU A 139 7.18 -15.47 -5.27
CA GLU A 139 6.02 -14.60 -5.55
C GLU A 139 5.87 -14.25 -7.03
N TRP A 140 6.95 -14.33 -7.80
CA TRP A 140 7.00 -14.01 -9.23
C TRP A 140 6.42 -12.62 -9.51
N CYS A 141 6.68 -11.67 -8.59
CA CYS A 141 6.06 -10.37 -8.60
C CYS A 141 7.04 -9.27 -9.05
N PRO A 142 6.54 -8.21 -9.70
CA PRO A 142 7.36 -7.08 -10.12
C PRO A 142 7.76 -6.21 -8.92
N ILE A 143 8.81 -5.40 -9.09
CA ILE A 143 9.40 -4.55 -8.04
C ILE A 143 8.38 -3.62 -7.39
N HIS A 144 7.42 -3.10 -8.15
CA HIS A 144 6.39 -2.22 -7.59
C HIS A 144 5.50 -2.98 -6.60
N THR A 145 5.03 -4.19 -6.95
CA THR A 145 4.21 -5.01 -6.07
C THR A 145 4.96 -5.34 -4.79
N ALA A 146 6.23 -5.74 -4.92
CA ALA A 146 7.08 -5.99 -3.78
C ALA A 146 7.28 -4.72 -2.93
N SER A 147 7.48 -3.55 -3.53
CA SER A 147 7.65 -2.31 -2.76
C SER A 147 6.45 -1.96 -1.88
N LEU A 148 5.23 -2.26 -2.34
CA LEU A 148 3.99 -2.08 -1.57
C LEU A 148 3.95 -3.02 -0.36
N ILE A 149 4.36 -4.28 -0.53
CA ILE A 149 4.44 -5.27 0.54
C ILE A 149 5.37 -4.79 1.66
N TYR A 150 6.52 -4.25 1.29
CA TYR A 150 7.54 -3.81 2.25
C TYR A 150 7.34 -2.37 2.72
N GLY A 151 6.28 -1.68 2.26
CA GLY A 151 5.94 -0.32 2.67
C GLY A 151 6.99 0.72 2.29
N VAL A 152 7.67 0.55 1.15
CA VAL A 152 8.74 1.43 0.67
C VAL A 152 8.52 1.85 -0.78
N SER A 153 9.23 2.87 -1.25
CA SER A 153 9.13 3.25 -2.67
C SER A 153 9.74 2.17 -3.58
N PRO A 154 9.28 2.01 -4.83
CA PRO A 154 9.86 1.07 -5.80
C PRO A 154 11.36 1.21 -5.99
N MET A 155 11.85 2.46 -6.03
CA MET A 155 13.29 2.75 -6.11
C MET A 155 14.02 2.24 -4.88
N ALA A 156 13.54 2.58 -3.67
CA ALA A 156 14.17 2.13 -2.43
C ALA A 156 14.19 0.59 -2.34
N TYR A 157 13.09 -0.06 -2.74
CA TYR A 157 13.02 -1.51 -2.81
C TYR A 157 14.05 -2.10 -3.77
N TRP A 158 14.13 -1.59 -5.00
CA TRP A 158 15.14 -2.03 -5.97
C TRP A 158 16.56 -1.84 -5.44
N GLN A 159 16.87 -0.70 -4.82
CA GLN A 159 18.19 -0.43 -4.25
C GLN A 159 18.54 -1.38 -3.09
N MET A 160 17.54 -1.77 -2.28
CA MET A 160 17.70 -2.79 -1.24
C MET A 160 17.97 -4.16 -1.85
N GLU A 161 17.18 -4.60 -2.84
CA GLU A 161 17.42 -5.86 -3.55
C GLU A 161 18.76 -5.88 -4.28
N ALA A 162 19.19 -4.76 -4.86
CA ALA A 162 20.45 -4.64 -5.57
C ALA A 162 21.67 -4.56 -4.62
N ALA A 163 21.45 -4.67 -3.30
CA ALA A 163 22.46 -4.50 -2.26
C ALA A 163 23.23 -3.16 -2.39
N GLN A 164 22.58 -2.13 -2.93
CA GLN A 164 23.12 -0.77 -3.03
C GLN A 164 22.94 -0.02 -1.71
N ILE A 165 21.83 -0.27 -1.01
CA ILE A 165 21.58 0.23 0.34
C ILE A 165 21.26 -0.93 1.29
N PRO A 166 21.52 -0.80 2.60
CA PRO A 166 21.13 -1.80 3.57
C PRO A 166 19.60 -1.99 3.60
N VAL A 167 19.16 -3.24 3.76
CA VAL A 167 17.75 -3.54 4.02
C VAL A 167 17.36 -2.95 5.38
N SER A 168 16.29 -2.17 5.41
CA SER A 168 15.83 -1.50 6.63
C SER A 168 15.30 -2.50 7.66
N ASN A 169 15.39 -2.18 8.96
CA ASN A 169 14.84 -3.05 10.02
C ASN A 169 13.34 -3.31 9.84
N ALA A 170 12.59 -2.34 9.31
CA ALA A 170 11.17 -2.53 9.00
C ALA A 170 10.96 -3.57 7.90
N ALA A 171 11.75 -3.52 6.82
CA ALA A 171 11.70 -4.52 5.76
C ALA A 171 12.18 -5.91 6.25
N ILE A 172 13.15 -5.96 7.17
CA ILE A 172 13.58 -7.20 7.83
C ILE A 172 12.46 -7.79 8.68
N ALA A 173 11.68 -6.96 9.40
CA ALA A 173 10.54 -7.43 10.17
C ALA A 173 9.43 -8.00 9.27
N VAL A 174 9.12 -7.33 8.15
CA VAL A 174 8.15 -7.82 7.15
C VAL A 174 8.65 -9.12 6.51
N LEU A 175 9.95 -9.23 6.21
CA LEU A 175 10.57 -10.47 5.74
C LEU A 175 10.37 -11.64 6.72
N ALA A 176 10.65 -11.38 8.00
CA ALA A 176 10.51 -12.35 9.08
C ALA A 176 9.06 -12.81 9.23
N GLU A 177 8.11 -11.87 9.18
CA GLU A 177 6.67 -12.16 9.20
C GLU A 177 6.23 -13.01 8.00
N ARG A 178 6.70 -12.67 6.79
CA ARG A 178 6.39 -13.43 5.57
C ARG A 178 6.92 -14.85 5.60
N LEU A 179 8.13 -15.04 6.11
CA LEU A 179 8.72 -16.37 6.31
C LEU A 179 8.21 -17.05 7.59
N ARG A 180 7.34 -16.39 8.37
CA ARG A 180 6.83 -16.83 9.68
C ARG A 180 7.91 -17.38 10.59
N THR A 181 8.99 -16.63 10.69
CA THR A 181 10.10 -16.95 11.58
C THR A 181 10.46 -15.73 12.39
N ASP A 182 10.79 -15.93 13.66
CA ASP A 182 11.38 -14.88 14.49
C ASP A 182 12.89 -14.77 14.26
N ASN A 183 13.47 -15.71 13.50
CA ASN A 183 14.90 -15.79 13.24
C ASN A 183 15.20 -16.04 11.75
N LEU A 184 15.82 -15.05 11.11
CA LEU A 184 16.25 -15.13 9.72
C LEU A 184 17.65 -15.74 9.53
N GLN A 185 18.40 -16.00 10.61
CA GLN A 185 19.75 -16.57 10.56
C GLN A 185 19.87 -17.85 9.71
N PRO A 186 18.92 -18.81 9.76
CA PRO A 186 19.00 -20.01 8.93
C PRO A 186 19.01 -19.74 7.42
N PHE A 187 18.42 -18.62 6.97
CA PHE A 187 18.44 -18.22 5.56
C PHE A 187 19.74 -17.51 5.18
N LEU A 188 20.31 -16.75 6.11
CA LEU A 188 21.61 -16.10 5.92
C LEU A 188 22.73 -17.14 5.77
N GLU A 189 22.69 -18.22 6.53
CA GLU A 189 23.70 -19.30 6.51
C GLU A 189 23.44 -20.39 5.47
N ALA A 190 22.30 -20.37 4.78
CA ALA A 190 21.90 -21.45 3.86
C ALA A 190 22.78 -21.51 2.60
N GLU A 191 23.39 -22.67 2.32
CA GLU A 191 24.10 -22.91 1.05
C GLU A 191 23.17 -22.84 -0.17
N ASN A 192 21.89 -23.22 0.00
CA ASN A 192 20.87 -23.11 -1.02
C ASN A 192 19.65 -22.33 -0.49
N LEU A 193 19.72 -21.01 -0.64
CA LEU A 193 18.68 -20.09 -0.18
C LEU A 193 17.31 -20.39 -0.78
N SER A 194 17.24 -20.68 -2.08
CA SER A 194 15.96 -20.97 -2.75
C SER A 194 15.29 -22.21 -2.16
N ALA A 195 16.05 -23.27 -1.90
CA ALA A 195 15.50 -24.48 -1.29
C ALA A 195 15.01 -24.22 0.15
N ALA A 196 15.76 -23.45 0.93
CA ALA A 196 15.39 -23.08 2.30
C ALA A 196 14.09 -22.25 2.33
N VAL A 197 14.00 -21.21 1.49
CA VAL A 197 12.80 -20.37 1.37
C VAL A 197 11.59 -21.19 0.89
N SER A 198 11.75 -22.02 -0.15
CA SER A 198 10.65 -22.85 -0.64
C SER A 198 10.22 -23.94 0.35
N ALA A 199 11.11 -24.44 1.21
CA ALA A 199 10.73 -25.35 2.29
C ALA A 199 9.86 -24.61 3.33
N GLN A 200 10.34 -23.45 3.81
CA GLN A 200 9.62 -22.65 4.80
C GLN A 200 8.22 -22.22 4.32
N LEU A 201 8.10 -21.79 3.06
CA LEU A 201 6.81 -21.37 2.50
C LEU A 201 5.86 -22.55 2.25
N ARG A 202 6.37 -23.76 1.99
CA ARG A 202 5.53 -24.97 1.84
C ARG A 202 4.95 -25.43 3.17
N ASP A 203 5.70 -25.27 4.26
CA ASP A 203 5.24 -25.60 5.61
C ASP A 203 4.18 -24.60 6.11
N HIS A 204 3.99 -23.48 5.41
CA HIS A 204 2.98 -22.44 5.66
C HIS A 204 2.19 -22.07 4.38
N PRO A 205 1.35 -22.99 3.85
CA PRO A 205 0.73 -22.87 2.51
C PRO A 205 -0.31 -21.73 2.38
N GLU A 206 -0.76 -21.14 3.48
CA GLU A 206 -1.57 -19.92 3.50
C GLU A 206 -0.86 -18.66 2.93
N ASN A 207 0.44 -18.76 2.60
CA ASN A 207 1.26 -17.66 2.09
C ASN A 207 1.48 -17.68 0.56
N LEU A 208 0.97 -18.68 -0.17
CA LEU A 208 1.02 -18.65 -1.64
C LEU A 208 -0.06 -17.68 -2.16
N PRO A 209 0.25 -16.78 -3.11
CA PRO A 209 -0.79 -15.97 -3.74
C PRO A 209 -1.84 -16.89 -4.36
N SER A 210 -3.12 -16.60 -4.08
CA SER A 210 -4.27 -17.29 -4.67
C SER A 210 -4.37 -17.04 -6.17
#